data_AF-A0A957RY17-F1
#
_entry.id   AF-A0A957RY17-F1
#
_cell.length_a   1.000
_cell.length_b   1.000
_cell.length_c   1.000
_cell.angle_alpha   90.00
_cell.angle_beta   90.00
_cell.angle_gamma   90.00
#
_symmetry.space_group_name_H-M   'P 1'
#
loop_
_entity.id
_entity.type
_entity.pdbx_description
1 polymer ?
#
loop_
_entity_poly.entity_id
_entity_poly.type
_entity_poly.pdbx_seq_one_letter_code
_entity_poly.pdbx_strand_id
1 'polypeptide(L)'
;MNEEQAASTPIDRTMPTLPEFAPFVRRVALARHDFSLFLYDTQPDAGSGGVPLLLVHGLGDEADTWRHVLPALAAQRRVIAVDLPGFGRSDKPDAPYSVPWYAG
;
A
#
# COMPACT_ATOMS: atom_id res chain seq x y z
N MET A 1 19.36 -7.49 41.47
CA MET A 1 18.03 -7.55 40.86
C MET A 1 18.21 -7.00 39.47
N ASN A 2 18.50 -7.88 38.51
CA ASN A 2 18.75 -7.48 37.12
C ASN A 2 17.41 -7.51 36.41
N GLU A 3 16.95 -6.34 35.97
CA GLU A 3 15.81 -6.21 35.09
C GLU A 3 16.26 -6.65 33.69
N GLU A 4 15.93 -7.88 33.34
CA GLU A 4 16.01 -8.37 31.98
C GLU A 4 14.97 -7.60 31.14
N GLN A 5 15.46 -6.63 30.36
CA GLN A 5 14.66 -5.94 29.35
C GLN A 5 14.22 -6.97 28.31
N ALA A 6 13.00 -7.47 28.47
CA ALA A 6 12.35 -8.29 27.47
C ALA A 6 12.23 -7.46 26.19
N ALA A 7 13.06 -7.77 25.20
CA ALA A 7 12.92 -7.25 23.85
C ALA A 7 11.54 -7.70 23.33
N SER A 8 10.60 -6.77 23.24
CA SER A 8 9.31 -7.05 22.62
C SER A 8 9.56 -7.33 21.15
N THR A 9 9.32 -8.57 20.71
CA THR A 9 9.23 -8.89 19.28
C THR A 9 8.32 -7.86 18.62
N PRO A 10 8.76 -7.15 17.56
CA PRO A 10 7.89 -6.24 16.85
C PRO A 10 6.68 -7.04 16.35
N ILE A 11 5.50 -6.72 16.88
CA ILE A 11 4.25 -7.23 16.33
C ILE A 11 4.06 -6.57 14.98
N ASP A 12 4.30 -7.30 13.91
CA ASP A 12 3.90 -6.90 12.57
C ASP A 12 2.36 -6.82 12.55
N ARG A 13 1.85 -5.59 12.44
CA ARG A 13 0.41 -5.30 12.44
C ARG A 13 -0.18 -5.20 11.03
N THR A 14 0.64 -5.45 10.02
CA THR A 14 0.21 -5.42 8.61
C THR A 14 -0.87 -6.46 8.37
N MET A 15 -1.97 -6.11 7.68
CA MET A 15 -2.98 -7.11 7.38
C MET A 15 -2.47 -8.12 6.34
N PRO A 16 -2.75 -9.41 6.54
CA PRO A 16 -2.50 -10.39 5.51
C PRO A 16 -3.36 -10.07 4.29
N THR A 17 -2.79 -10.19 3.10
CA THR A 17 -3.56 -10.05 1.87
C THR A 17 -4.62 -11.13 1.78
N LEU A 18 -5.87 -10.73 1.56
CA LEU A 18 -6.97 -11.67 1.35
C LEU A 18 -6.81 -12.39 -0.01
N PRO A 19 -7.13 -13.70 -0.12
CA PRO A 19 -6.93 -14.47 -1.33
C PRO A 19 -7.56 -13.87 -2.59
N GLU A 20 -8.74 -13.27 -2.47
CA GLU A 20 -9.46 -12.62 -3.57
C GLU A 20 -8.75 -11.37 -4.12
N PHE A 21 -7.81 -10.80 -3.36
CA PHE A 21 -6.98 -9.67 -3.80
C PHE A 21 -5.62 -10.10 -4.35
N ALA A 22 -5.23 -11.38 -4.21
CA ALA A 22 -3.95 -11.88 -4.70
C ALA A 22 -3.66 -11.55 -6.18
N PRO A 23 -4.64 -11.61 -7.12
CA PRO A 23 -4.39 -11.25 -8.51
C PRO A 23 -4.00 -9.79 -8.72
N PHE A 24 -4.38 -8.90 -7.79
CA PHE A 24 -4.12 -7.47 -7.86
C PHE A 24 -2.81 -7.07 -7.16
N VAL A 25 -2.22 -7.95 -6.36
CA VAL A 25 -0.98 -7.65 -5.62
C VAL A 25 0.14 -7.30 -6.57
N ARG A 26 0.76 -6.14 -6.36
CA ARG A 26 1.97 -5.72 -7.06
C ARG A 26 2.96 -5.16 -6.05
N ARG A 27 4.24 -5.30 -6.38
CA ARG A 27 5.32 -4.58 -5.74
C ARG A 27 6.10 -3.85 -6.81
N VAL A 28 6.26 -2.54 -6.65
CA VAL A 28 6.91 -1.68 -7.64
C VAL A 28 8.10 -1.00 -7.00
N ALA A 29 9.29 -1.28 -7.53
CA ALA A 29 10.50 -0.54 -7.20
C ALA A 29 10.46 0.83 -7.89
N LEU A 30 10.67 1.90 -7.13
CA LEU A 30 10.66 3.24 -7.69
C LEU A 30 12.06 3.56 -8.24
N ALA A 31 12.26 3.59 -9.56
CA ALA A 31 13.60 3.75 -10.15
C ALA A 31 14.42 4.97 -9.67
N ARG A 32 13.77 6.01 -9.12
CA ARG A 32 14.42 7.21 -8.57
C ARG A 32 14.69 7.14 -7.05
N HIS A 33 14.24 6.08 -6.38
CA HIS A 33 14.34 5.91 -4.94
C HIS A 33 14.72 4.48 -4.57
N ASP A 34 15.50 4.31 -3.51
CA ASP A 34 15.93 2.97 -3.08
C ASP A 34 14.89 2.27 -2.18
N PHE A 35 13.62 2.26 -2.63
CA PHE A 35 12.54 1.58 -1.92
C PHE A 35 11.42 1.15 -2.87
N SER A 36 10.64 0.16 -2.41
CA SER A 36 9.51 -0.40 -3.14
C SER A 36 8.17 -0.12 -2.46
N LEU A 37 7.14 0.00 -3.30
CA LEU A 37 5.76 0.17 -2.88
C LEU A 37 4.95 -1.11 -3.08
N PHE A 38 4.06 -1.39 -2.14
CA PHE A 38 2.99 -2.37 -2.30
C PHE A 38 1.74 -1.70 -2.88
N LEU A 39 1.09 -2.39 -3.82
CA LEU A 39 -0.13 -1.96 -4.48
C LEU A 39 -1.13 -3.12 -4.59
N TYR A 40 -2.42 -2.79 -4.55
CA TYR A 40 -3.42 -3.49 -5.37
C TYR A 40 -3.58 -2.73 -6.68
N ASP A 41 -3.37 -3.39 -7.82
CA ASP A 41 -3.51 -2.81 -9.16
C ASP A 41 -4.36 -3.71 -10.05
N THR A 42 -5.53 -3.22 -10.45
CA THR A 42 -6.49 -3.95 -11.27
C THR A 42 -6.04 -4.13 -12.73
N GLN A 43 -4.90 -3.55 -13.13
CA GLN A 43 -4.33 -3.57 -14.48
C GLN A 43 -5.02 -2.64 -15.50
N PRO A 44 -4.31 -2.22 -16.58
CA PRO A 44 -4.82 -1.26 -17.57
C PRO A 44 -6.04 -1.71 -18.38
N ASP A 45 -6.25 -3.01 -18.53
CA ASP A 45 -7.37 -3.61 -19.24
C ASP A 45 -8.63 -3.76 -18.37
N ALA A 46 -8.59 -3.32 -17.11
CA ALA A 46 -9.74 -3.34 -16.23
C ALA A 46 -10.83 -2.32 -16.63
N GLY A 47 -12.07 -2.81 -16.56
CA GLY A 47 -13.27 -2.01 -16.77
C GLY A 47 -13.45 -1.55 -18.22
N SER A 48 -14.22 -0.48 -18.42
CA SER A 48 -14.59 0.03 -19.74
C SER A 48 -13.68 1.17 -20.25
N GLY A 49 -12.43 1.25 -19.75
CA GLY A 49 -11.44 2.23 -20.21
C GLY A 49 -11.62 3.65 -19.64
N GLY A 50 -12.27 3.82 -18.48
CA GLY A 50 -12.34 5.12 -17.81
C GLY A 50 -11.00 5.62 -17.27
N VAL A 51 -10.95 6.89 -16.86
CA VAL A 51 -9.75 7.51 -16.25
C VAL A 51 -9.30 6.71 -15.02
N PRO A 52 -8.02 6.28 -14.94
CA PRO A 52 -7.53 5.51 -13.80
C PRO A 52 -7.67 6.24 -12.46
N LEU A 53 -7.93 5.50 -11.39
CA LEU A 53 -7.97 6.02 -10.01
C LEU A 53 -6.79 5.53 -9.19
N LEU A 54 -6.16 6.46 -8.47
CA LEU A 54 -5.22 6.15 -7.39
C LEU A 54 -5.91 6.41 -6.05
N LEU A 55 -5.98 5.38 -5.22
CA LEU A 55 -6.56 5.41 -3.88
C LEU A 55 -5.43 5.50 -2.86
N VAL A 56 -5.42 6.58 -2.09
CA VAL A 56 -4.40 6.89 -1.07
C VAL A 56 -5.05 6.78 0.31
N HIS A 57 -4.52 5.94 1.19
CA HIS A 57 -5.06 5.73 2.54
C HIS A 57 -4.75 6.91 3.48
N GLY A 58 -5.40 6.91 4.65
CA GLY A 58 -5.19 7.90 5.71
C GLY A 58 -4.05 7.54 6.69
N LEU A 59 -3.90 8.32 7.76
CA LEU A 59 -2.89 8.08 8.78
C LEU A 59 -3.17 6.79 9.57
N GLY A 60 -2.14 5.95 9.76
CA GLY A 60 -2.25 4.70 10.52
C GLY A 60 -3.00 3.58 9.80
N ASP A 61 -3.16 3.71 8.49
CA ASP A 61 -3.91 2.82 7.62
C ASP A 61 -3.01 2.24 6.52
N GLU A 62 -3.58 1.41 5.66
CA GLU A 62 -2.94 0.77 4.51
C GLU A 62 -3.94 0.61 3.34
N ALA A 63 -3.47 0.14 2.19
CA ALA A 63 -4.26 -0.06 0.96
C ALA A 63 -5.52 -0.93 1.16
N ASP A 64 -5.51 -1.79 2.19
CA ASP A 64 -6.61 -2.70 2.49
C ASP A 64 -7.89 -1.99 2.94
N THR A 65 -7.80 -0.72 3.36
CA THR A 65 -8.96 0.15 3.63
C THR A 65 -9.92 0.22 2.43
N TRP A 66 -9.38 0.07 1.21
CA TRP A 66 -10.12 0.18 -0.04
C TRP A 66 -10.75 -1.12 -0.54
N ARG A 67 -10.52 -2.27 0.13
CA ARG A 67 -10.92 -3.60 -0.38
C ARG A 67 -12.42 -3.69 -0.73
N HIS A 68 -13.30 -3.02 0.02
CA HIS A 68 -14.74 -3.10 -0.22
C HIS A 68 -15.24 -2.23 -1.37
N VAL A 69 -14.47 -1.21 -1.78
CA VAL A 69 -14.88 -0.29 -2.87
C VAL A 69 -14.10 -0.52 -4.16
N LEU A 70 -12.89 -1.08 -4.07
CA LEU A 70 -12.02 -1.32 -5.21
C LEU A 70 -12.72 -2.13 -6.31
N PRO A 71 -13.42 -3.25 -6.06
CA PRO A 71 -14.10 -4.01 -7.11
C PRO A 71 -15.18 -3.22 -7.85
N ALA A 72 -15.95 -2.40 -7.12
CA ALA A 72 -17.02 -1.59 -7.71
C ALA A 72 -16.47 -0.48 -8.62
N LEU A 73 -15.36 0.15 -8.21
CA LEU A 73 -14.66 1.14 -9.01
C LEU A 73 -13.98 0.49 -10.24
N ALA A 74 -13.40 -0.70 -10.05
CA ALA A 74 -12.68 -1.45 -11.08
C ALA A 74 -13.56 -1.85 -12.28
N ALA A 75 -14.87 -1.97 -12.08
CA ALA A 75 -15.82 -2.27 -13.16
C ALA A 75 -15.81 -1.23 -14.29
N GLN A 76 -15.34 0.00 -14.03
CA GLN A 76 -15.40 1.10 -15.00
C GLN A 76 -14.02 1.56 -15.50
N ARG A 77 -12.97 1.31 -14.71
CA ARG A 77 -11.64 1.92 -14.90
C ARG A 77 -10.59 1.13 -14.13
N ARG A 78 -9.32 1.29 -14.51
CA ARG A 78 -8.20 0.83 -13.68
C ARG A 78 -8.22 1.52 -12.31
N VAL A 79 -8.01 0.75 -11.24
CA VAL A 79 -7.90 1.24 -9.87
C VAL A 79 -6.60 0.73 -9.27
N ILE A 80 -5.87 1.63 -8.63
CA ILE A 80 -4.64 1.36 -7.90
C ILE A 80 -4.84 1.80 -6.45
N ALA A 81 -4.72 0.89 -5.49
CA ALA A 81 -4.64 1.24 -4.07
C ALA A 81 -3.22 1.01 -3.59
N VAL A 82 -2.61 2.01 -2.95
CA VAL A 82 -1.18 2.01 -2.60
C VAL A 82 -0.99 2.05 -1.09
N ASP A 83 -0.04 1.26 -0.58
CA ASP A 83 0.55 1.48 0.75
C ASP A 83 1.59 2.61 0.58
N LEU A 84 1.40 3.77 1.23
CA LEU A 84 2.39 4.84 1.19
C LEU A 84 3.73 4.38 1.80
N PRO A 85 4.88 4.97 1.41
CA PRO A 85 6.15 4.72 2.07
C PRO A 85 6.01 4.83 3.61
N GLY A 86 6.53 3.88 4.37
CA GLY A 86 6.37 3.85 5.82
C GLY A 86 5.16 3.05 6.34
N PHE A 87 4.22 2.67 5.47
CA PHE A 87 2.95 2.04 5.85
C PHE A 87 2.79 0.63 5.25
N GLY A 88 1.96 -0.17 5.91
CA GLY A 88 1.59 -1.52 5.48
C GLY A 88 2.77 -2.35 4.99
N ARG A 89 2.64 -2.86 3.75
CA ARG A 89 3.58 -3.77 3.07
C ARG A 89 4.61 -3.02 2.22
N SER A 90 4.49 -1.70 2.12
CA SER A 90 5.53 -0.87 1.52
C SER A 90 6.77 -0.83 2.40
N ASP A 91 7.89 -0.51 1.77
CA ASP A 91 9.13 -0.28 2.48
C ASP A 91 9.01 0.93 3.41
N LYS A 92 9.83 0.91 4.46
CA LYS A 92 9.86 1.90 5.54
C LYS A 92 11.21 2.63 5.48
N PRO A 93 11.45 3.45 4.43
CA PRO A 93 12.72 4.15 4.29
C PRO A 93 12.91 5.17 5.40
N ASP A 94 14.15 5.44 5.78
CA ASP A 94 14.46 6.58 6.64
C ASP A 94 14.23 7.87 5.86
N ALA A 95 13.12 8.55 6.14
CA ALA A 95 12.63 9.66 5.35
C ALA A 95 11.86 10.68 6.21
N PRO A 96 11.74 11.95 5.76
CA PRO A 96 11.01 12.98 6.50
C PRO A 96 9.50 12.77 6.60
N TYR A 97 8.91 11.96 5.71
CA TYR A 97 7.46 11.72 5.61
C TYR A 97 6.60 13.01 5.62
N SER A 98 7.15 14.10 5.07
CA SER A 98 6.45 15.36 4.90
C SER A 98 5.63 15.35 3.60
N VAL A 99 4.59 16.17 3.52
CA VAL A 99 3.78 16.29 2.28
C VAL A 99 4.63 16.60 1.05
N PRO A 100 5.59 17.56 1.08
CA PRO A 100 6.48 17.80 -0.05
C PRO A 100 7.30 16.56 -0.43
N TRP A 101 7.79 15.80 0.54
CA TRP A 101 8.55 14.58 0.27
C TRP A 101 7.71 13.51 -0.42
N TYR A 102 6.44 13.34 -0.03
CA TYR A 102 5.52 12.43 -0.71
C TYR A 102 5.13 12.91 -2.13
N ALA A 103 5.14 14.23 -2.38
CA ALA A 103 4.74 14.81 -3.65
C ALA A 103 5.83 14.75 -4.74
N GLY A 104 7.09 14.49 -4.37
CA GLY A 104 8.24 14.40 -5.27
C GLY A 104 9.23 15.55 -5.12
#